data_AF-A0A7S3HIT8-F1
#
_entry.id   AF-A0A7S3HIT8-F1
#
_cell.length_a   1.000
_cell.length_b   1.000
_cell.length_c   1.000
_cell.angle_alpha   90.00
_cell.angle_beta   90.00
_cell.angle_gamma   90.00
#
_symmetry.space_group_name_H-M   'P 1'
#
loop_
_entity.id
_entity.type
_entity.pdbx_description
1 polymer ?
#
loop_
_entity_poly.entity_id
_entity_poly.type
_entity_poly.pdbx_seq_one_letter_code
_entity_poly.pdbx_strand_id
1 'polypeptide(L)'
;ASEGSLHSIVAEAVLNAPLMAKCALVRACLAVHDDNTLLHQITASPGNTANSLLLGPIFHFIMRVCDHDLPMNRLYGFQTLESWLARLLVIPGQALFSTSTVYDSLVERFREITHVLTSAWSHPSRQVNHLVPNIYTKAVNALHLLQQAHVAVQSAPSAVAASQTAGEVLWAGLLAEALTMPAHHRGRYQALNMLLPYMGADKILAAQPDIIHLLVSAVGTRDIASAASGFLSSLLGELYAAIRTPEGAVDSSSEAAVRARWSGEVIRALCQPANRKLRVHIADYLLPELLKVDATCVPYMVQHIRSLEEAGQGSAELHGKLWGMVNFTLQARLNGLVGQATCTAGTETESGNGITEQELVLACVSADNELRLVALTALVASSRSAAPMDPLDMKVLRQTLRYSLKNSDADHRHKIARIVKSLFLRLKESCRVGERDIVK
;
A
#
# COMPACT_ATOMS: atom_id res chain seq x y z
N ALA A 1 38.70 13.44 41.77
CA ALA A 1 38.12 12.33 41.01
C ALA A 1 37.33 12.94 39.87
N SER A 2 37.88 12.90 38.65
CA SER A 2 37.23 13.41 37.46
C SER A 2 35.92 12.66 37.21
N GLU A 3 34.85 13.41 37.03
CA GLU A 3 33.52 12.90 36.67
C GLU A 3 33.61 12.00 35.43
N GLY A 4 33.07 10.79 35.52
CA GLY A 4 32.61 10.05 34.33
C GLY A 4 33.54 9.02 33.68
N SER A 5 34.66 8.58 34.26
CA SER A 5 35.42 7.45 33.68
C SER A 5 34.95 6.11 34.24
N LEU A 6 34.47 5.20 33.37
CA LEU A 6 34.26 3.79 33.70
C LEU A 6 35.53 3.19 34.29
N HIS A 7 35.39 2.38 35.34
CA HIS A 7 36.50 1.64 35.94
C HIS A 7 37.21 0.81 34.84
N SER A 8 38.54 0.83 34.80
CA SER A 8 39.35 0.27 33.70
C SER A 8 38.97 -1.17 33.34
N ILE A 9 38.74 -2.02 34.34
CA ILE A 9 38.30 -3.42 34.19
C ILE A 9 36.93 -3.50 33.50
N VAL A 10 36.00 -2.60 33.84
CA VAL A 10 34.66 -2.58 33.22
C VAL A 10 34.74 -2.05 31.78
N ALA A 11 35.55 -1.02 31.55
CA ALA A 11 35.80 -0.50 30.20
C ALA A 11 36.41 -1.58 29.30
N GLU A 12 37.40 -2.32 29.78
CA GLU A 12 38.03 -3.43 29.05
C GLU A 12 37.04 -4.57 28.79
N ALA A 13 36.22 -4.96 29.78
CA ALA A 13 35.18 -5.97 29.60
C ALA A 13 34.14 -5.56 28.54
N VAL A 14 33.73 -4.28 28.52
CA VAL A 14 32.81 -3.74 27.50
C VAL A 14 33.45 -3.71 26.11
N LEU A 15 34.72 -3.33 26.01
CA LEU A 15 35.46 -3.32 24.75
C LEU A 15 35.64 -4.73 24.17
N ASN A 16 35.83 -5.73 25.03
CA ASN A 16 35.98 -7.13 24.62
C ASN A 16 34.65 -7.89 24.49
N ALA A 17 33.52 -7.27 24.84
CA ALA A 17 32.21 -7.90 24.76
C ALA A 17 31.81 -8.25 23.31
N PRO A 18 31.05 -9.35 23.12
CA PRO A 18 30.51 -9.70 21.81
C PRO A 18 29.57 -8.60 21.28
N LEU A 19 29.44 -8.49 19.97
CA LEU A 19 28.70 -7.39 19.33
C LEU A 19 27.25 -7.28 19.82
N MET A 20 26.59 -8.41 20.06
CA MET A 20 25.24 -8.47 20.60
C MET A 20 25.15 -7.87 22.02
N ALA A 21 26.15 -8.14 22.86
CA ALA A 21 26.22 -7.54 24.20
C ALA A 21 26.47 -6.03 24.10
N LYS A 22 27.31 -5.58 23.17
CA LYS A 22 27.50 -4.14 22.88
C LYS A 22 26.21 -3.47 22.43
N CYS A 23 25.41 -4.11 21.58
CA CYS A 23 24.08 -3.62 21.18
C CYS A 23 23.13 -3.52 22.38
N ALA A 24 23.12 -4.52 23.27
CA ALA A 24 22.32 -4.48 24.49
C ALA A 24 22.75 -3.34 25.43
N LEU A 25 24.06 -3.13 25.60
CA LEU A 25 24.60 -2.01 26.38
C LEU A 25 24.20 -0.66 25.78
N VAL A 26 24.29 -0.49 24.46
CA VAL A 26 23.85 0.75 23.80
C VAL A 26 22.36 1.01 24.02
N ARG A 27 21.50 -0.02 23.90
CA ARG A 27 20.07 0.14 24.21
C ARG A 27 19.83 0.50 25.68
N ALA A 28 20.57 -0.09 26.60
CA ALA A 28 20.50 0.26 28.02
C ALA A 28 20.96 1.71 28.25
N CYS A 29 22.05 2.15 27.61
CA CYS A 29 22.52 3.53 27.68
C CYS A 29 21.44 4.52 27.18
N LEU A 30 20.78 4.21 26.05
CA LEU A 30 19.71 5.03 25.50
C LEU A 30 18.49 5.12 26.45
N ALA A 31 18.20 4.07 27.20
CA ALA A 31 17.07 4.02 28.13
C ALA A 31 17.36 4.66 29.49
N VAL A 32 18.60 4.58 29.99
CA VAL A 32 18.95 4.97 31.37
C VAL A 32 19.50 6.38 31.47
N HIS A 33 20.26 6.86 30.47
CA HIS A 33 20.88 8.18 30.55
C HIS A 33 19.89 9.31 30.23
N ASP A 34 20.01 10.41 30.99
CA ASP A 34 19.22 11.61 30.81
C ASP A 34 19.64 12.40 29.56
N ASP A 35 18.79 13.36 29.16
CA ASP A 35 18.99 14.15 27.94
C ASP A 35 20.31 14.94 27.99
N ASN A 36 20.68 15.47 29.16
CA ASN A 36 21.91 16.24 29.33
C ASN A 36 23.14 15.38 29.08
N THR A 37 23.20 14.16 29.60
CA THR A 37 24.33 13.25 29.35
C THR A 37 24.44 12.89 27.86
N LEU A 38 23.31 12.61 27.21
CA LEU A 38 23.27 12.21 25.80
C LEU A 38 23.63 13.38 24.85
N LEU A 39 23.30 14.61 25.24
CA LEU A 39 23.50 15.83 24.45
C LEU A 39 24.65 16.71 24.95
N HIS A 40 25.40 16.31 25.99
CA HIS A 40 26.32 17.16 26.77
C HIS A 40 27.28 18.04 25.93
N GLN A 41 27.80 17.52 24.82
CA GLN A 41 28.72 18.30 23.96
C GLN A 41 28.01 19.21 22.96
N ILE A 42 26.74 18.98 22.66
CA ILE A 42 25.91 19.88 21.86
C ILE A 42 25.60 21.15 22.67
N THR A 43 25.34 21.01 23.97
CA THR A 43 25.06 22.14 24.87
C THR A 43 26.32 22.92 25.25
N ALA A 44 27.47 22.24 25.39
CA ALA A 44 28.74 22.88 25.77
C ALA A 44 29.53 23.48 24.59
N SER A 45 29.36 22.99 23.36
CA SER A 45 30.07 23.48 22.17
C SER A 45 29.18 23.38 20.92
N PRO A 46 28.24 24.33 20.75
CA PRO A 46 27.29 24.33 19.64
C PRO A 46 28.03 24.38 18.29
N GLY A 47 27.98 23.27 17.54
CA GLY A 47 28.62 23.13 16.23
C GLY A 47 29.36 21.80 16.03
N ASN A 48 29.72 21.08 17.10
CA ASN A 48 30.37 19.77 17.01
C ASN A 48 29.44 18.62 17.44
N THR A 49 28.45 18.32 16.60
CA THR A 49 27.48 17.23 16.84
C THR A 49 28.13 15.85 16.88
N ALA A 50 29.33 15.68 16.30
CA ALA A 50 30.08 14.43 16.33
C ALA A 50 30.54 14.05 17.74
N ASN A 51 30.63 15.02 18.66
CA ASN A 51 30.99 14.74 20.05
C ASN A 51 29.79 14.49 20.96
N SER A 52 28.55 14.66 20.48
CA SER A 52 27.37 14.17 21.19
C SER A 52 27.45 12.67 21.35
N LEU A 53 27.14 12.13 22.53
CA LEU A 53 27.08 10.70 22.70
C LEU A 53 25.99 10.09 21.80
N LEU A 54 24.82 10.73 21.74
CA LEU A 54 23.66 10.27 20.96
C LEU A 54 23.86 10.38 19.45
N LEU A 55 24.31 11.54 18.96
CA LEU A 55 24.48 11.79 17.53
C LEU A 55 25.86 11.39 17.01
N GLY A 56 26.83 11.12 17.86
CA GLY A 56 28.18 10.72 17.46
C GLY A 56 28.41 9.22 17.67
N PRO A 57 29.15 8.80 18.72
CA PRO A 57 29.59 7.42 18.89
C PRO A 57 28.46 6.37 18.87
N ILE A 58 27.31 6.66 19.50
CA ILE A 58 26.17 5.72 19.50
C ILE A 58 25.65 5.52 18.08
N PHE A 59 25.35 6.61 17.36
CA PHE A 59 24.84 6.53 16.00
C PHE A 59 25.81 5.79 15.07
N HIS A 60 27.10 6.14 15.12
CA HIS A 60 28.14 5.53 14.28
C HIS A 60 28.30 4.03 14.57
N PHE A 61 28.20 3.64 15.84
CA PHE A 61 28.18 2.23 16.22
C PHE A 61 26.98 1.52 15.62
N ILE A 62 25.77 2.07 15.77
CA ILE A 62 24.53 1.48 15.25
C ILE A 62 24.62 1.27 13.74
N MET A 63 25.01 2.29 12.99
CA MET A 63 25.10 2.20 11.53
C MET A 63 26.11 1.13 11.08
N ARG A 64 27.26 1.02 11.77
CA ARG A 64 28.24 -0.05 11.51
C ARG A 64 27.66 -1.44 11.76
N VAL A 65 26.83 -1.62 12.78
CA VAL A 65 26.19 -2.91 13.06
C VAL A 65 25.09 -3.22 12.03
N CYS A 66 24.31 -2.21 11.62
CA CYS A 66 23.28 -2.37 10.59
C CYS A 66 23.86 -2.84 9.24
N ASP A 67 25.11 -2.47 8.93
CA ASP A 67 25.80 -2.87 7.70
C ASP A 67 26.61 -4.19 7.82
N HIS A 68 26.64 -4.82 8.99
CA HIS A 68 27.49 -6.00 9.23
C HIS A 68 27.13 -7.21 8.35
N ASP A 69 28.09 -7.96 7.81
CA ASP A 69 27.82 -9.14 6.95
C ASP A 69 26.94 -10.25 7.55
N LEU A 70 26.90 -10.37 8.89
CA LEU A 70 26.19 -11.45 9.57
C LEU A 70 24.74 -11.06 9.82
N PRO A 71 23.75 -11.84 9.34
CA PRO A 71 22.33 -11.49 9.47
C PRO A 71 21.85 -11.25 10.90
N MET A 72 22.36 -12.02 11.86
CA MET A 72 22.03 -11.85 13.27
C MET A 72 22.55 -10.52 13.80
N ASN A 73 23.77 -10.12 13.43
CA ASN A 73 24.33 -8.84 13.84
C ASN A 73 23.51 -7.68 13.25
N ARG A 74 23.14 -7.74 11.95
CA ARG A 74 22.25 -6.73 11.35
C ARG A 74 20.92 -6.62 12.09
N LEU A 75 20.32 -7.76 12.46
CA LEU A 75 19.05 -7.77 13.20
C LEU A 75 19.16 -7.00 14.52
N TYR A 76 20.22 -7.24 15.30
CA TYR A 76 20.47 -6.49 16.53
C TYR A 76 20.82 -5.02 16.27
N GLY A 77 21.51 -4.72 15.18
CA GLY A 77 21.75 -3.35 14.70
C GLY A 77 20.43 -2.62 14.49
N PHE A 78 19.52 -3.21 13.73
CA PHE A 78 18.20 -2.64 13.45
C PHE A 78 17.33 -2.48 14.71
N GLN A 79 17.33 -3.45 15.63
CA GLN A 79 16.64 -3.27 16.92
C GLN A 79 17.24 -2.14 17.77
N THR A 80 18.56 -1.96 17.68
CA THR A 80 19.25 -0.87 18.38
C THR A 80 18.94 0.47 17.71
N LEU A 81 18.88 0.53 16.37
CA LEU A 81 18.43 1.69 15.61
C LEU A 81 17.00 2.07 15.97
N GLU A 82 16.10 1.10 16.09
CA GLU A 82 14.72 1.33 16.55
C GLU A 82 14.68 1.96 17.95
N SER A 83 15.56 1.52 18.86
CA SER A 83 15.68 2.09 20.21
C SER A 83 16.24 3.52 20.17
N TRP A 84 17.19 3.79 19.26
CA TRP A 84 17.74 5.13 19.04
C TRP A 84 16.68 6.10 18.50
N LEU A 85 15.89 5.68 17.51
CA LEU A 85 14.75 6.46 16.99
C LEU A 85 13.72 6.75 18.09
N ALA A 86 13.39 5.75 18.90
CA ALA A 86 12.47 5.93 20.01
C ALA A 86 13.02 6.92 21.05
N ARG A 87 14.31 6.85 21.38
CA ARG A 87 14.92 7.80 22.33
C ARG A 87 14.95 9.22 21.79
N LEU A 88 15.28 9.39 20.50
CA LEU A 88 15.34 10.70 19.85
C LEU A 88 13.98 11.43 19.90
N LEU A 89 12.88 10.69 19.75
CA LEU A 89 11.51 11.23 19.81
C LEU A 89 11.07 11.68 21.20
N VAL A 90 11.72 11.20 22.26
CA VAL A 90 11.39 11.58 23.65
C VAL A 90 12.08 12.89 24.04
N ILE A 91 13.18 13.25 23.37
CA ILE A 91 13.96 14.44 23.72
C ILE A 91 13.20 15.69 23.29
N PRO A 92 13.05 16.70 24.18
CA PRO A 92 12.38 17.96 23.83
C PRO A 92 13.06 18.68 22.67
N GLY A 93 12.27 19.14 21.69
CA GLY A 93 12.78 19.85 20.51
C GLY A 93 13.61 21.09 20.84
N GLN A 94 13.28 21.80 21.93
CA GLN A 94 14.06 22.95 22.41
C GLN A 94 15.50 22.57 22.81
N ALA A 95 15.69 21.37 23.38
CA ALA A 95 17.00 20.87 23.76
C ALA A 95 17.82 20.44 22.53
N LEU A 96 17.15 19.86 21.52
CA LEU A 96 17.79 19.42 20.27
C LEU A 96 18.15 20.58 19.33
N PHE A 97 17.24 21.53 19.14
CA PHE A 97 17.36 22.59 18.13
C PHE A 97 17.79 23.93 18.69
N SER A 98 18.56 23.91 19.80
CA SER A 98 19.21 25.11 20.32
C SER A 98 20.13 25.77 19.27
N THR A 99 20.62 25.01 18.28
CA THR A 99 21.38 25.50 17.13
C THR A 99 21.00 24.83 15.81
N SER A 100 21.09 25.58 14.71
CA SER A 100 20.77 25.09 13.36
C SER A 100 21.63 23.90 12.92
N THR A 101 22.90 23.86 13.37
CA THR A 101 23.86 22.81 12.99
C THR A 101 23.44 21.41 13.44
N VAL A 102 22.61 21.31 14.49
CA VAL A 102 22.09 20.01 14.97
C VAL A 102 21.04 19.46 14.02
N TYR A 103 20.19 20.33 13.46
CA TYR A 103 19.19 19.92 12.49
C TYR A 103 19.85 19.36 11.23
N ASP A 104 20.82 20.06 10.65
CA ASP A 104 21.55 19.58 9.47
C ASP A 104 22.23 18.22 9.74
N SER A 105 22.85 18.07 10.92
CA SER A 105 23.45 16.80 11.32
C SER A 105 22.43 15.67 11.48
N LEU A 106 21.20 15.96 11.93
CA LEU A 106 20.13 14.96 12.03
C LEU A 106 19.61 14.59 10.64
N VAL A 107 19.45 15.58 9.76
CA VAL A 107 19.03 15.38 8.36
C VAL A 107 19.97 14.41 7.64
N GLU A 108 21.29 14.60 7.76
CA GLU A 108 22.28 13.68 7.18
C GLU A 108 22.15 12.27 7.76
N ARG A 109 21.88 12.14 9.06
CA ARG A 109 21.68 10.83 9.70
C ARG A 109 20.43 10.12 9.25
N PHE A 110 19.33 10.85 9.08
CA PHE A 110 18.11 10.28 8.53
C PHE A 110 18.32 9.82 7.09
N ARG A 111 19.11 10.55 6.29
CA ARG A 111 19.51 10.10 4.94
C ARG A 111 20.33 8.80 4.99
N GLU A 112 21.30 8.69 5.90
CA GLU A 112 22.06 7.45 6.10
C GLU A 112 21.15 6.29 6.56
N ILE A 113 20.23 6.56 7.50
CA ILE A 113 19.27 5.57 7.99
C ILE A 113 18.37 5.07 6.87
N THR A 114 17.76 5.97 6.10
CA THR A 114 16.86 5.57 5.01
C THR A 114 17.62 4.77 3.96
N HIS A 115 18.84 5.15 3.62
CA HIS A 115 19.70 4.43 2.69
C HIS A 115 20.03 2.99 3.13
N VAL A 116 20.37 2.81 4.41
CA VAL A 116 20.65 1.47 4.95
C VAL A 116 19.38 0.63 5.05
N LEU A 117 18.23 1.25 5.34
CA LEU A 117 16.95 0.54 5.39
C LEU A 117 16.43 0.15 4.00
N THR A 118 16.54 1.02 3.00
CA THR A 118 16.12 0.73 1.61
C THR A 118 16.96 -0.41 1.03
N SER A 119 18.27 -0.42 1.27
CA SER A 119 19.15 -1.52 0.85
C SER A 119 18.88 -2.84 1.59
N ALA A 120 18.44 -2.79 2.85
CA ALA A 120 18.12 -3.98 3.64
C ALA A 120 16.73 -4.60 3.35
N TRP A 121 15.90 -3.95 2.53
CA TRP A 121 14.52 -4.39 2.25
C TRP A 121 14.42 -5.73 1.50
N SER A 122 15.46 -6.05 0.73
CA SER A 122 15.57 -7.31 -0.02
C SER A 122 16.58 -8.28 0.61
N HIS A 123 16.91 -8.08 1.89
CA HIS A 123 17.92 -8.88 2.56
C HIS A 123 17.51 -10.38 2.64
N PRO A 124 18.44 -11.34 2.46
CA PRO A 124 18.12 -12.77 2.47
C PRO A 124 17.52 -13.29 3.78
N SER A 125 17.87 -12.66 4.91
CA SER A 125 17.24 -12.98 6.20
C SER A 125 15.81 -12.46 6.26
N ARG A 126 14.87 -13.40 6.35
CA ARG A 126 13.45 -13.13 6.52
C ARG A 126 13.17 -12.23 7.73
N GLN A 127 13.88 -12.41 8.85
CA GLN A 127 13.68 -11.58 10.05
C GLN A 127 14.06 -10.11 9.81
N VAL A 128 15.16 -9.86 9.10
CA VAL A 128 15.58 -8.50 8.72
C VAL A 128 14.56 -7.89 7.76
N ASN A 129 14.17 -8.64 6.72
CA ASN A 129 13.20 -8.20 5.72
C ASN A 129 11.84 -7.79 6.34
N HIS A 130 11.35 -8.52 7.35
CA HIS A 130 10.10 -8.17 8.05
C HIS A 130 10.25 -6.99 9.02
N LEU A 131 11.43 -6.77 9.59
CA LEU A 131 11.67 -5.72 10.57
C LEU A 131 11.85 -4.33 9.92
N VAL A 132 12.58 -4.29 8.81
CA VAL A 132 12.95 -3.05 8.10
C VAL A 132 11.75 -2.12 7.81
N PRO A 133 10.59 -2.61 7.30
CA PRO A 133 9.43 -1.75 7.05
C PRO A 133 8.96 -0.96 8.27
N ASN A 134 8.93 -1.59 9.44
CA ASN A 134 8.48 -0.94 10.66
C ASN A 134 9.46 0.14 11.12
N ILE A 135 10.76 -0.13 11.02
CA ILE A 135 11.80 0.85 11.38
C ILE A 135 11.79 2.02 10.41
N TYR A 136 11.60 1.77 9.11
CA TYR A 136 11.49 2.83 8.11
C TYR A 136 10.31 3.75 8.39
N THR A 137 9.13 3.21 8.68
CA THR A 137 7.96 4.01 9.11
C THR A 137 8.30 4.88 10.32
N LYS A 138 8.95 4.31 11.33
CA LYS A 138 9.36 5.06 12.53
C LYS A 138 10.38 6.15 12.21
N ALA A 139 11.33 5.88 11.32
CA ALA A 139 12.33 6.85 10.90
C ALA A 139 11.70 8.03 10.16
N VAL A 140 10.82 7.77 9.20
CA VAL A 140 10.11 8.80 8.45
C VAL A 140 9.20 9.63 9.37
N ASN A 141 8.48 8.98 10.28
CA ASN A 141 7.66 9.69 11.27
C ASN A 141 8.51 10.54 12.22
N ALA A 142 9.64 10.01 12.68
CA ALA A 142 10.56 10.77 13.52
C ALA A 142 11.11 11.99 12.80
N LEU A 143 11.48 11.84 11.53
CA LEU A 143 11.94 12.95 10.71
C LEU A 143 10.87 14.04 10.58
N HIS A 144 9.63 13.66 10.32
CA HIS A 144 8.51 14.61 10.22
C HIS A 144 8.30 15.40 11.53
N LEU A 145 8.24 14.70 12.67
CA LEU A 145 8.06 15.33 13.98
C LEU A 145 9.22 16.25 14.34
N LEU A 146 10.46 15.84 14.03
CA LEU A 146 11.65 16.64 14.27
C LEU A 146 11.70 17.89 13.38
N GLN A 147 11.26 17.79 12.12
CA GLN A 147 11.11 18.97 11.26
C GLN A 147 10.07 19.94 11.80
N GLN A 148 8.91 19.45 12.24
CA GLN A 148 7.88 20.31 12.87
C GLN A 148 8.42 21.01 14.12
N ALA A 149 9.12 20.28 14.98
CA ALA A 149 9.74 20.82 16.17
C ALA A 149 10.83 21.85 15.84
N HIS A 150 11.66 21.61 14.81
CA HIS A 150 12.66 22.56 14.35
C HIS A 150 12.02 23.86 13.86
N VAL A 151 10.97 23.78 13.04
CA VAL A 151 10.21 24.95 12.57
C VAL A 151 9.58 25.71 13.73
N ALA A 152 9.03 25.02 14.73
CA ALA A 152 8.38 25.64 15.89
C ALA A 152 9.35 26.40 16.82
N VAL A 153 10.64 26.02 16.85
CA VAL A 153 11.67 26.70 17.64
C VAL A 153 12.13 28.00 16.96
N GLN A 154 11.97 28.12 15.64
CA GLN A 154 12.33 29.34 14.92
C GLN A 154 11.36 30.48 15.20
N SER A 155 11.88 31.63 15.63
CA SER A 155 11.05 32.81 15.96
C SER A 155 10.94 33.81 14.80
N ALA A 156 11.92 33.83 13.90
CA ALA A 156 11.98 34.77 12.79
C ALA A 156 11.26 34.22 11.53
N PRO A 157 10.36 34.97 10.87
CA PRO A 157 9.64 34.50 9.69
C PRO A 157 10.55 34.03 8.54
N SER A 158 11.69 34.70 8.33
CA SER A 158 12.68 34.32 7.31
C SER A 158 13.39 33.00 7.64
N ALA A 159 13.65 32.73 8.92
CA ALA A 159 14.23 31.47 9.38
C ALA A 159 13.24 30.31 9.27
N VAL A 160 11.96 30.56 9.59
CA VAL A 160 10.87 29.59 9.39
C VAL A 160 10.76 29.18 7.93
N ALA A 161 10.76 30.15 7.00
CA ALA A 161 10.71 29.86 5.57
C ALA A 161 11.92 29.05 5.10
N ALA A 162 13.13 29.41 5.52
CA ALA A 162 14.35 28.68 5.18
C ALA A 162 14.32 27.23 5.70
N SER A 163 13.88 27.00 6.94
CA SER A 163 13.72 25.66 7.53
C SER A 163 12.67 24.83 6.80
N GLN A 164 11.57 25.44 6.35
CA GLN A 164 10.57 24.77 5.53
C GLN A 164 11.17 24.32 4.19
N THR A 165 11.86 25.22 3.48
CA THR A 165 12.52 24.90 2.20
C THR A 165 13.56 23.77 2.36
N ALA A 166 14.39 23.81 3.41
CA ALA A 166 15.35 22.75 3.69
C ALA A 166 14.67 21.39 3.91
N GLY A 167 13.56 21.38 4.64
CA GLY A 167 12.73 20.20 4.81
C GLY A 167 12.17 19.68 3.48
N GLU A 168 11.69 20.56 2.60
CA GLU A 168 11.20 20.14 1.26
C GLU A 168 12.29 19.48 0.41
N VAL A 169 13.52 20.00 0.43
CA VAL A 169 14.68 19.39 -0.25
C VAL A 169 14.96 17.99 0.28
N LEU A 170 14.87 17.80 1.59
CA LEU A 170 15.05 16.49 2.21
C LEU A 170 13.99 15.49 1.77
N TRP A 171 12.71 15.86 1.85
CA TRP A 171 11.62 15.00 1.41
C TRP A 171 11.73 14.65 -0.08
N ALA A 172 12.11 15.62 -0.91
CA ALA A 172 12.39 15.38 -2.33
C ALA A 172 13.53 14.37 -2.53
N GLY A 173 14.59 14.44 -1.71
CA GLY A 173 15.68 13.47 -1.70
C GLY A 173 15.22 12.04 -1.35
N LEU A 174 14.40 11.89 -0.30
CA LEU A 174 13.85 10.59 0.10
C LEU A 174 12.90 10.01 -0.95
N LEU A 175 12.07 10.86 -1.57
CA LEU A 175 11.21 10.47 -2.68
C LEU A 175 12.05 10.01 -3.88
N ALA A 176 13.10 10.76 -4.24
CA ALA A 176 14.00 10.40 -5.33
C ALA A 176 14.66 9.04 -5.06
N GLU A 177 15.20 8.83 -3.86
CA GLU A 177 15.77 7.55 -3.46
C GLU A 177 14.73 6.41 -3.61
N ALA A 178 13.52 6.61 -3.11
CA ALA A 178 12.46 5.61 -3.24
C ALA A 178 12.11 5.31 -4.71
N LEU A 179 12.05 6.32 -5.58
CA LEU A 179 11.75 6.17 -7.00
C LEU A 179 12.90 5.55 -7.81
N THR A 180 14.15 5.67 -7.36
CA THR A 180 15.30 5.02 -8.01
C THR A 180 15.37 3.52 -7.75
N MET A 181 14.69 3.01 -6.72
CA MET A 181 14.59 1.57 -6.50
C MET A 181 13.93 0.89 -7.71
N PRO A 182 14.40 -0.30 -8.14
CA PRO A 182 13.82 -1.00 -9.29
C PRO A 182 12.31 -1.23 -9.14
N ALA A 183 11.56 -1.12 -10.24
CA ALA A 183 10.10 -1.30 -10.23
C ALA A 183 9.66 -2.70 -9.74
N HIS A 184 10.54 -3.70 -9.79
CA HIS A 184 10.28 -5.04 -9.28
C HIS A 184 10.73 -5.24 -7.82
N HIS A 185 11.12 -4.17 -7.11
CA HIS A 185 11.45 -4.24 -5.69
C HIS A 185 10.22 -3.87 -4.85
N ARG A 186 9.77 -4.80 -4.00
CA ARG A 186 8.65 -4.56 -3.08
C ARG A 186 8.88 -3.34 -2.17
N GLY A 187 10.13 -3.12 -1.75
CA GLY A 187 10.51 -1.99 -0.88
C GLY A 187 10.21 -0.61 -1.48
N ARG A 188 10.26 -0.48 -2.82
CA ARG A 188 9.88 0.75 -3.53
C ARG A 188 8.50 1.23 -3.10
N TYR A 189 7.50 0.36 -3.24
CA TYR A 189 6.11 0.71 -2.99
C TYR A 189 5.81 0.90 -1.51
N GLN A 190 6.48 0.14 -0.64
CA GLN A 190 6.32 0.32 0.80
C GLN A 190 6.93 1.64 1.28
N ALA A 191 8.12 2.02 0.80
CA ALA A 191 8.73 3.30 1.09
C ALA A 191 7.87 4.47 0.59
N LEU A 192 7.41 4.43 -0.67
CA LEU A 192 6.50 5.44 -1.21
C LEU A 192 5.22 5.58 -0.39
N ASN A 193 4.65 4.45 0.06
CA ASN A 193 3.47 4.45 0.92
C ASN A 193 3.71 5.08 2.30
N MET A 194 4.92 4.97 2.83
CA MET A 194 5.31 5.57 4.11
C MET A 194 5.64 7.07 3.98
N LEU A 195 6.09 7.52 2.81
CA LEU A 195 6.36 8.93 2.52
C LEU A 195 5.08 9.71 2.21
N LEU A 196 4.09 9.05 1.58
CA LEU A 196 2.86 9.66 1.09
C LEU A 196 2.13 10.54 2.13
N PRO A 197 1.89 10.14 3.39
CA PRO A 197 1.16 10.95 4.36
C PRO A 197 1.81 12.29 4.71
N TYR A 198 3.12 12.44 4.45
CA TYR A 198 3.89 13.64 4.80
C TYR A 198 4.11 14.56 3.60
N MET A 199 4.07 14.01 2.38
CA MET A 199 4.36 14.75 1.15
C MET A 199 3.11 15.03 0.30
N GLY A 200 2.05 14.24 0.47
CA GLY A 200 0.86 14.26 -0.36
C GLY A 200 1.05 13.61 -1.73
N ALA A 201 -0.07 13.29 -2.39
CA ALA A 201 -0.09 12.62 -3.68
C ALA A 201 0.52 13.49 -4.81
N ASP A 202 0.31 14.80 -4.78
CA ASP A 202 0.72 15.71 -5.86
C ASP A 202 2.23 15.76 -6.04
N LYS A 203 3.01 15.78 -4.95
CA LYS A 203 4.48 15.78 -5.02
C LYS A 203 5.01 14.49 -5.67
N ILE A 204 4.39 13.35 -5.37
CA ILE A 204 4.76 12.06 -5.96
C ILE A 204 4.42 12.04 -7.46
N LEU A 205 3.23 12.51 -7.82
CA LEU A 205 2.78 12.55 -9.21
C LEU A 205 3.59 13.54 -10.05
N ALA A 206 4.03 14.65 -9.46
CA ALA A 206 4.94 15.58 -10.13
C ALA A 206 6.32 14.96 -10.35
N ALA A 207 6.83 14.17 -9.40
CA ALA A 207 8.11 13.49 -9.53
C ALA A 207 8.08 12.31 -10.52
N GLN A 208 6.95 11.60 -10.62
CA GLN A 208 6.78 10.46 -11.53
C GLN A 208 5.37 10.47 -12.15
N PRO A 209 5.15 11.20 -13.26
CA PRO A 209 3.82 11.34 -13.88
C PRO A 209 3.19 10.03 -14.36
N ASP A 210 4.00 9.04 -14.74
CA ASP A 210 3.59 7.71 -15.20
C ASP A 210 3.48 6.67 -14.07
N ILE A 211 3.53 7.09 -12.79
CA ILE A 211 3.56 6.18 -11.64
C ILE A 211 2.39 5.20 -11.63
N ILE A 212 1.20 5.62 -12.06
CA ILE A 212 0.01 4.74 -12.09
C ILE A 212 0.20 3.61 -13.10
N HIS A 213 0.71 3.91 -14.30
CA HIS A 213 1.06 2.90 -15.30
C HIS A 213 2.10 1.92 -14.75
N LEU A 214 3.14 2.42 -14.09
CA LEU A 214 4.18 1.59 -13.48
C LEU A 214 3.62 0.68 -12.38
N LEU A 215 2.72 1.18 -11.54
CA LEU A 215 2.06 0.41 -10.49
C LEU A 215 1.20 -0.71 -11.07
N VAL A 216 0.37 -0.40 -12.06
CA VAL A 216 -0.46 -1.38 -12.75
C VAL A 216 0.42 -2.47 -13.40
N SER A 217 1.52 -2.10 -14.04
CA SER A 217 2.49 -3.07 -14.57
C SER A 217 3.13 -3.93 -13.48
N ALA A 218 3.50 -3.32 -12.34
CA ALA A 218 4.15 -4.01 -11.22
C ALA A 218 3.26 -5.07 -10.56
N VAL A 219 1.93 -4.90 -10.61
CA VAL A 219 0.96 -5.90 -10.13
C VAL A 219 1.09 -7.24 -10.87
N GLY A 220 1.64 -7.25 -12.08
CA GLY A 220 1.99 -8.49 -12.80
C GLY A 220 2.98 -9.40 -12.07
N THR A 221 3.73 -8.87 -11.09
CA THR A 221 4.67 -9.63 -10.26
C THR A 221 4.04 -9.99 -8.92
N ARG A 222 3.85 -11.30 -8.68
CA ARG A 222 3.08 -11.83 -7.53
C ARG A 222 3.56 -11.29 -6.18
N ASP A 223 4.87 -11.27 -5.95
CA ASP A 223 5.43 -10.91 -4.63
C ASP A 223 5.39 -9.39 -4.36
N ILE A 224 4.96 -8.61 -5.36
CA ILE A 224 4.86 -7.15 -5.34
C ILE A 224 3.41 -6.69 -5.41
N ALA A 225 2.54 -7.49 -6.03
CA ALA A 225 1.16 -7.14 -6.35
C ALA A 225 0.41 -6.48 -5.19
N SER A 226 0.52 -7.05 -3.99
CA SER A 226 -0.10 -6.48 -2.79
C SER A 226 0.48 -5.11 -2.38
N ALA A 227 1.80 -4.94 -2.43
CA ALA A 227 2.44 -3.67 -2.08
C ALA A 227 2.16 -2.56 -3.11
N ALA A 228 2.20 -2.89 -4.41
CA ALA A 228 1.86 -1.96 -5.48
C ALA A 228 0.38 -1.56 -5.46
N SER A 229 -0.53 -2.53 -5.26
CA SER A 229 -1.97 -2.26 -5.15
C SER A 229 -2.30 -1.42 -3.92
N GLY A 230 -1.68 -1.74 -2.77
CA GLY A 230 -1.83 -0.97 -1.55
C GLY A 230 -1.36 0.48 -1.71
N PHE A 231 -0.20 0.71 -2.34
CA PHE A 231 0.28 2.06 -2.59
C PHE A 231 -0.61 2.83 -3.59
N LEU A 232 -1.07 2.19 -4.68
CA LEU A 232 -2.01 2.84 -5.61
C LEU A 232 -3.30 3.24 -4.88
N SER A 233 -3.82 2.37 -4.02
CA SER A 233 -5.00 2.65 -3.20
C SER A 233 -4.78 3.84 -2.28
N SER A 234 -3.67 3.88 -1.53
CA SER A 234 -3.37 5.04 -0.68
C SER A 234 -3.15 6.33 -1.47
N LEU A 235 -2.47 6.27 -2.62
CA LEU A 235 -2.26 7.42 -3.51
C LEU A 235 -3.59 7.99 -4.01
N LEU A 236 -4.50 7.12 -4.47
CA LEU A 236 -5.84 7.54 -4.88
C LEU A 236 -6.64 8.06 -3.69
N GLY A 237 -6.55 7.42 -2.52
CA GLY A 237 -7.22 7.86 -1.29
C GLY A 237 -6.89 9.31 -0.93
N GLU A 238 -5.62 9.71 -1.05
CA GLU A 238 -5.17 11.10 -0.87
C GLU A 238 -5.77 12.04 -1.93
N LEU A 239 -5.80 11.63 -3.21
CA LEU A 239 -6.43 12.44 -4.28
C LEU A 239 -7.92 12.64 -4.07
N TYR A 240 -8.64 11.59 -3.64
CA TYR A 240 -10.06 11.70 -3.30
C TYR A 240 -10.28 12.54 -2.04
N ALA A 241 -9.40 12.45 -1.04
CA ALA A 241 -9.46 13.28 0.15
C ALA A 241 -9.29 14.78 -0.19
N ALA A 242 -8.42 15.11 -1.15
CA ALA A 242 -8.17 16.49 -1.57
C ALA A 242 -9.39 17.16 -2.27
N ILE A 243 -10.26 16.38 -2.89
CA ILE A 243 -11.47 16.88 -3.58
C ILE A 243 -12.75 16.79 -2.73
N ARG A 244 -12.66 16.25 -1.51
CA ARG A 244 -13.80 16.20 -0.57
C ARG A 244 -14.01 17.57 0.07
N THR A 245 -15.25 18.04 0.05
CA THR A 245 -15.64 19.25 0.78
C THR A 245 -15.66 18.98 2.30
N PRO A 246 -15.65 20.04 3.15
CA PRO A 246 -15.78 19.89 4.60
C PRO A 246 -17.05 19.15 5.05
N GLU A 247 -18.10 19.19 4.22
CA GLU A 247 -19.38 18.52 4.42
C GLU A 247 -19.35 17.04 3.96
N GLY A 248 -18.21 16.58 3.45
CA GLY A 248 -17.99 15.21 2.97
C GLY A 248 -18.51 14.93 1.57
N ALA A 249 -19.06 15.93 0.88
CA ALA A 249 -19.50 15.80 -0.51
C ALA A 249 -18.30 15.91 -1.47
N VAL A 250 -18.39 15.21 -2.60
CA VAL A 250 -17.43 15.34 -3.71
C VAL A 250 -18.21 15.81 -4.92
N ASP A 251 -17.74 16.85 -5.58
CA ASP A 251 -18.33 17.27 -6.85
C ASP A 251 -18.07 16.20 -7.94
N SER A 252 -19.11 15.86 -8.68
CA SER A 252 -19.12 14.86 -9.76
C SER A 252 -18.02 15.10 -10.81
N SER A 253 -17.72 16.36 -11.15
CA SER A 253 -16.68 16.68 -12.13
C SER A 253 -15.28 16.40 -11.58
N SER A 254 -15.05 16.69 -10.30
CA SER A 254 -13.78 16.43 -9.63
C SER A 254 -13.54 14.93 -9.45
N GLU A 255 -14.59 14.17 -9.09
CA GLU A 255 -14.56 12.71 -9.02
C GLU A 255 -14.21 12.09 -10.37
N ALA A 256 -14.85 12.56 -11.45
CA ALA A 256 -14.55 12.11 -12.81
C ALA A 256 -13.11 12.43 -13.23
N ALA A 257 -12.58 13.60 -12.85
CA ALA A 257 -11.19 13.97 -13.12
C ALA A 257 -10.20 13.02 -12.42
N VAL A 258 -10.44 12.65 -11.16
CA VAL A 258 -9.60 11.67 -10.46
C VAL A 258 -9.71 10.29 -11.11
N ARG A 259 -10.91 9.83 -11.45
CA ARG A 259 -11.11 8.56 -12.19
C ARG A 259 -10.38 8.50 -13.52
N ALA A 260 -10.34 9.61 -14.26
CA ALA A 260 -9.65 9.69 -15.54
C ALA A 260 -8.13 9.44 -15.42
N ARG A 261 -7.53 9.71 -14.25
CA ARG A 261 -6.07 9.50 -14.03
C ARG A 261 -5.65 8.04 -13.98
N TRP A 262 -6.55 7.12 -13.62
CA TRP A 262 -6.19 5.73 -13.35
C TRP A 262 -7.02 4.69 -14.10
N SER A 263 -8.27 5.00 -14.42
CA SER A 263 -9.21 4.04 -15.03
C SER A 263 -8.69 3.45 -16.33
N GLY A 264 -8.13 4.28 -17.23
CA GLY A 264 -7.60 3.83 -18.52
C GLY A 264 -6.49 2.77 -18.37
N GLU A 265 -5.55 2.99 -17.46
CA GLU A 265 -4.46 2.03 -17.22
C GLU A 265 -4.95 0.71 -16.65
N VAL A 266 -5.87 0.76 -15.68
CA VAL A 266 -6.45 -0.45 -15.08
C VAL A 266 -7.28 -1.22 -16.11
N ILE A 267 -8.13 -0.53 -16.89
CA ILE A 267 -8.94 -1.15 -17.94
C ILE A 267 -8.05 -1.78 -19.00
N ARG A 268 -7.04 -1.06 -19.49
CA ARG A 268 -6.09 -1.58 -20.47
C ARG A 268 -5.44 -2.86 -19.97
N ALA A 269 -4.90 -2.86 -18.74
CA ALA A 269 -4.26 -4.03 -18.16
C ALA A 269 -5.24 -5.19 -17.90
N LEU A 270 -6.45 -4.89 -17.39
CA LEU A 270 -7.48 -5.87 -17.05
C LEU A 270 -8.14 -6.49 -18.29
N CYS A 271 -8.24 -5.77 -19.39
CA CYS A 271 -8.88 -6.25 -20.61
C CYS A 271 -7.88 -6.90 -21.59
N GLN A 272 -6.57 -6.66 -21.48
CA GLN A 272 -5.58 -7.12 -22.48
C GLN A 272 -5.43 -8.66 -22.63
N PRO A 273 -5.89 -9.28 -23.75
CA PRO A 273 -5.86 -10.73 -23.99
C PRO A 273 -4.51 -11.43 -23.81
N ALA A 274 -3.44 -10.75 -24.23
CA ALA A 274 -2.11 -11.34 -24.27
C ALA A 274 -1.49 -11.61 -22.90
N ASN A 275 -1.92 -10.93 -21.83
CA ASN A 275 -1.28 -11.02 -20.51
C ASN A 275 -2.23 -11.58 -19.44
N ARG A 276 -2.46 -12.90 -19.48
CA ARG A 276 -3.34 -13.61 -18.53
C ARG A 276 -2.90 -13.39 -17.07
N LYS A 277 -1.61 -13.49 -16.78
CA LYS A 277 -1.08 -13.37 -15.41
C LYS A 277 -1.38 -12.01 -14.81
N LEU A 278 -1.12 -10.93 -15.57
CA LEU A 278 -1.42 -9.57 -15.13
C LEU A 278 -2.91 -9.41 -14.83
N ARG A 279 -3.79 -9.85 -15.74
CA ARG A 279 -5.24 -9.70 -15.57
C ARG A 279 -5.80 -10.39 -14.33
N VAL A 280 -5.32 -11.60 -14.05
CA VAL A 280 -5.68 -12.33 -12.82
C VAL A 280 -5.17 -11.57 -11.60
N HIS A 281 -3.93 -11.10 -11.59
CA HIS A 281 -3.41 -10.32 -10.46
C HIS A 281 -4.14 -8.98 -10.27
N ILE A 282 -4.53 -8.29 -11.34
CA ILE A 282 -5.31 -7.06 -11.24
C ILE A 282 -6.67 -7.38 -10.58
N ALA A 283 -7.33 -8.45 -11.01
CA ALA A 283 -8.61 -8.89 -10.43
C ALA A 283 -8.48 -9.30 -8.94
N ASP A 284 -7.42 -10.02 -8.59
CA ASP A 284 -7.23 -10.60 -7.25
C ASP A 284 -6.66 -9.59 -6.23
N TYR A 285 -5.77 -8.68 -6.66
CA TYR A 285 -5.04 -7.78 -5.77
C TYR A 285 -5.45 -6.32 -5.93
N LEU A 286 -5.61 -5.82 -7.16
CA LEU A 286 -5.80 -4.39 -7.39
C LEU A 286 -7.26 -3.97 -7.29
N LEU A 287 -8.19 -4.68 -7.94
CA LEU A 287 -9.61 -4.32 -7.91
C LEU A 287 -10.20 -4.22 -6.50
N PRO A 288 -9.92 -5.16 -5.55
CA PRO A 288 -10.43 -5.03 -4.19
C PRO A 288 -9.93 -3.77 -3.49
N GLU A 289 -8.69 -3.35 -3.75
CA GLU A 289 -8.11 -2.15 -3.15
C GLU A 289 -8.69 -0.87 -3.76
N LEU A 290 -8.88 -0.82 -5.09
CA LEU A 290 -9.49 0.32 -5.77
C LEU A 290 -10.93 0.57 -5.30
N LEU A 291 -11.72 -0.49 -5.10
CA LEU A 291 -13.12 -0.38 -4.70
C LEU A 291 -13.30 0.00 -3.23
N LYS A 292 -12.26 -0.14 -2.38
CA LYS A 292 -12.25 0.46 -1.03
C LYS A 292 -12.13 1.98 -1.08
N VAL A 293 -11.41 2.50 -2.08
CA VAL A 293 -11.18 3.94 -2.26
C VAL A 293 -12.36 4.59 -2.95
N ASP A 294 -12.83 3.98 -4.04
CA ASP A 294 -13.94 4.47 -4.87
C ASP A 294 -14.96 3.34 -5.11
N ALA A 295 -15.91 3.23 -4.18
CA ALA A 295 -16.97 2.22 -4.22
C ALA A 295 -18.03 2.47 -5.31
N THR A 296 -18.12 3.70 -5.84
CA THR A 296 -19.14 4.10 -6.82
C THR A 296 -18.65 4.00 -8.26
N CYS A 297 -17.37 3.65 -8.49
CA CYS A 297 -16.79 3.61 -9.84
C CYS A 297 -17.27 2.46 -10.74
N VAL A 298 -17.90 1.41 -10.19
CA VAL A 298 -18.24 0.20 -10.95
C VAL A 298 -19.08 0.50 -12.20
N PRO A 299 -20.21 1.25 -12.12
CA PRO A 299 -20.94 1.78 -13.28
C PRO A 299 -20.07 2.41 -14.36
N TYR A 300 -19.21 3.36 -13.94
CA TYR A 300 -18.32 4.09 -14.82
C TYR A 300 -17.34 3.15 -15.53
N MET A 301 -16.78 2.18 -14.81
CA MET A 301 -15.85 1.20 -15.37
C MET A 301 -16.50 0.26 -16.38
N VAL A 302 -17.69 -0.26 -16.06
CA VAL A 302 -18.43 -1.13 -16.97
C VAL A 302 -18.75 -0.38 -18.27
N GLN A 303 -19.21 0.87 -18.18
CA GLN A 303 -19.48 1.71 -19.35
C GLN A 303 -18.22 2.01 -20.15
N HIS A 304 -17.11 2.37 -19.49
CA HIS A 304 -15.83 2.66 -20.15
C HIS A 304 -15.26 1.42 -20.86
N ILE A 305 -15.37 0.22 -20.26
CA ILE A 305 -14.97 -1.03 -20.92
C ILE A 305 -15.85 -1.29 -22.14
N ARG A 306 -17.16 -1.05 -22.04
CA ARG A 306 -18.11 -1.22 -23.14
C ARG A 306 -17.83 -0.26 -24.31
N SER A 307 -17.37 0.96 -24.03
CA SER A 307 -17.06 1.98 -25.04
C SER A 307 -15.68 1.84 -25.70
N LEU A 308 -14.84 0.89 -25.28
CA LEU A 308 -13.57 0.63 -25.96
C LEU A 308 -13.83 0.28 -27.43
N GLU A 309 -13.12 0.92 -28.35
CA GLU A 309 -13.29 0.69 -29.80
C GLU A 309 -12.83 -0.71 -30.21
N GLU A 310 -13.58 -1.32 -31.14
CA GLU A 310 -13.22 -2.60 -31.75
C GLU A 310 -12.03 -2.44 -32.71
N ALA A 311 -10.82 -2.69 -32.21
CA ALA A 311 -9.56 -2.57 -32.95
C ALA A 311 -9.32 -3.74 -33.93
N GLY A 312 -10.36 -4.14 -34.67
CA GLY A 312 -10.28 -5.14 -35.76
C GLY A 312 -10.00 -6.59 -35.32
N GLN A 313 -9.99 -6.90 -34.02
CA GLN A 313 -9.64 -8.23 -33.46
C GLN A 313 -10.83 -8.90 -32.74
N GLY A 314 -12.03 -8.79 -33.33
CA GLY A 314 -13.36 -8.98 -32.72
C GLY A 314 -13.48 -9.99 -31.57
N SER A 315 -13.02 -11.24 -31.71
CA SER A 315 -13.21 -12.27 -30.65
C SER A 315 -12.26 -12.13 -29.45
N ALA A 316 -10.98 -11.81 -29.66
CA ALA A 316 -10.02 -11.65 -28.57
C ALA A 316 -10.33 -10.40 -27.74
N GLU A 317 -10.84 -9.38 -28.41
CA GLU A 317 -11.19 -8.12 -27.77
C GLU A 317 -12.47 -8.22 -26.92
N LEU A 318 -13.51 -8.88 -27.44
CA LEU A 318 -14.74 -9.16 -26.68
C LEU A 318 -14.44 -9.97 -25.41
N HIS A 319 -13.55 -10.96 -25.49
CA HIS A 319 -13.08 -11.72 -24.32
C HIS A 319 -12.50 -10.81 -23.25
N GLY A 320 -11.63 -9.89 -23.65
CA GLY A 320 -11.02 -8.91 -22.75
C GLY A 320 -12.03 -8.01 -22.06
N LYS A 321 -13.01 -7.49 -22.82
CA LYS A 321 -14.09 -6.65 -22.27
C LYS A 321 -14.95 -7.42 -21.27
N LEU A 322 -15.39 -8.63 -21.62
CA LEU A 322 -16.17 -9.49 -20.74
C LEU A 322 -15.42 -9.83 -19.46
N TRP A 323 -14.11 -10.13 -19.55
CA TRP A 323 -13.27 -10.36 -18.37
C TRP A 323 -13.27 -9.15 -17.43
N GLY A 324 -13.06 -7.95 -17.96
CA GLY A 324 -13.06 -6.73 -17.16
C GLY A 324 -14.41 -6.49 -16.47
N MET A 325 -15.50 -6.48 -17.24
CA MET A 325 -16.84 -6.21 -16.71
C MET A 325 -17.25 -7.24 -15.64
N VAL A 326 -17.04 -8.53 -15.91
CA VAL A 326 -17.39 -9.61 -14.97
C VAL A 326 -16.61 -9.49 -13.65
N ASN A 327 -15.32 -9.12 -13.70
CA ASN A 327 -14.52 -8.94 -12.48
C ASN A 327 -14.96 -7.73 -11.65
N PHE A 328 -15.28 -6.60 -12.28
CA PHE A 328 -15.88 -5.46 -11.58
C PHE A 328 -17.22 -5.83 -10.96
N THR A 329 -18.10 -6.52 -11.71
CA THR A 329 -19.39 -6.99 -11.17
C THR A 329 -19.22 -7.99 -10.03
N LEU A 330 -18.28 -8.94 -10.13
CA LEU A 330 -17.98 -9.90 -9.07
C LEU A 330 -17.61 -9.16 -7.78
N GLN A 331 -16.68 -8.20 -7.84
CA GLN A 331 -16.27 -7.43 -6.68
C GLN A 331 -17.39 -6.55 -6.14
N ALA A 332 -18.19 -5.94 -7.02
CA ALA A 332 -19.37 -5.17 -6.61
C ALA A 332 -20.37 -6.05 -5.83
N ARG A 333 -20.62 -7.28 -6.27
CA ARG A 333 -21.52 -8.23 -5.60
C ARG A 333 -20.97 -8.70 -4.26
N LEU A 334 -19.67 -9.02 -4.18
CA LEU A 334 -19.03 -9.46 -2.93
C LEU A 334 -19.09 -8.38 -1.85
N ASN A 335 -19.01 -7.11 -2.24
CA ASN A 335 -18.99 -5.97 -1.32
C ASN A 335 -20.33 -5.23 -1.21
N GLY A 336 -21.34 -5.61 -2.01
CA GLY A 336 -22.67 -4.98 -1.98
C GLY A 336 -22.71 -3.57 -2.59
N LEU A 337 -21.88 -3.28 -3.59
CA LEU A 337 -21.71 -1.94 -4.17
C LEU A 337 -22.75 -1.63 -5.26
N VAL A 338 -22.77 -0.36 -5.69
CA VAL A 338 -23.55 0.08 -6.87
C VAL A 338 -23.04 -0.64 -8.12
N GLY A 339 -23.93 -0.93 -9.08
CA GLY A 339 -23.57 -1.66 -10.31
C GLY A 339 -23.44 -3.18 -10.13
N GLN A 340 -23.79 -3.72 -8.95
CA GLN A 340 -23.80 -5.17 -8.70
C GLN A 340 -24.94 -5.93 -9.41
N ALA A 341 -26.05 -5.25 -9.71
CA ALA A 341 -27.23 -5.85 -10.31
C ALA A 341 -27.04 -6.13 -11.81
N THR A 342 -27.71 -7.17 -12.30
CA THR A 342 -27.78 -7.45 -13.74
C THR A 342 -28.82 -6.55 -14.38
N CYS A 343 -28.46 -5.93 -15.50
CA CYS A 343 -29.35 -5.02 -16.22
C CYS A 343 -29.97 -5.69 -17.46
N THR A 344 -31.17 -5.27 -17.80
CA THR A 344 -31.75 -5.51 -19.13
C THR A 344 -31.19 -4.49 -20.11
N ALA A 345 -30.87 -4.92 -21.34
CA ALA A 345 -30.38 -4.01 -22.36
C ALA A 345 -31.45 -2.95 -22.69
N GLY A 346 -31.07 -1.66 -22.70
CA GLY A 346 -31.96 -0.55 -23.09
C GLY A 346 -32.79 0.10 -21.97
N THR A 347 -32.60 -0.28 -20.70
CA THR A 347 -33.25 0.41 -19.57
C THR A 347 -32.30 1.40 -18.89
N GLU A 348 -32.44 2.69 -19.21
CA GLU A 348 -31.74 3.81 -18.58
C GLU A 348 -32.37 4.16 -17.20
N THR A 349 -32.37 3.22 -16.26
CA THR A 349 -32.66 3.56 -14.87
C THR A 349 -31.37 3.93 -14.15
N GLU A 350 -31.43 4.61 -13.00
CA GLU A 350 -30.27 4.90 -12.15
C GLU A 350 -29.50 3.62 -11.72
N SER A 351 -30.15 2.45 -11.81
CA SER A 351 -29.60 1.10 -11.61
C SER A 351 -29.01 0.47 -12.89
N GLY A 352 -29.07 1.15 -14.04
CA GLY A 352 -28.90 0.65 -15.41
C GLY A 352 -27.46 0.56 -15.93
N ASN A 353 -26.45 0.78 -15.09
CA ASN A 353 -25.05 0.85 -15.52
C ASN A 353 -24.23 -0.41 -15.13
N GLY A 354 -24.89 -1.50 -14.78
CA GLY A 354 -24.26 -2.79 -14.50
C GLY A 354 -23.97 -3.62 -15.75
N ILE A 355 -23.54 -4.87 -15.53
CA ILE A 355 -23.39 -5.86 -16.60
C ILE A 355 -24.79 -6.33 -17.07
N THR A 356 -24.94 -6.56 -18.37
CA THR A 356 -26.21 -7.00 -18.95
C THR A 356 -26.37 -8.52 -18.89
N GLU A 357 -27.63 -8.99 -18.98
CA GLU A 357 -27.93 -10.42 -19.11
C GLU A 357 -27.14 -11.07 -20.26
N GLN A 358 -27.09 -10.41 -21.43
CA GLN A 358 -26.41 -10.93 -22.61
C GLN A 358 -24.90 -11.02 -22.42
N GLU A 359 -24.27 -10.01 -21.83
CA GLU A 359 -22.82 -10.02 -21.50
C GLU A 359 -22.49 -11.18 -20.54
N LEU A 360 -23.33 -11.42 -19.53
CA LEU A 360 -23.16 -12.55 -18.60
C LEU A 360 -23.33 -13.90 -19.29
N VAL A 361 -24.33 -14.05 -20.18
CA VAL A 361 -24.50 -15.27 -20.98
C VAL A 361 -23.25 -15.55 -21.81
N LEU A 362 -22.75 -14.55 -22.54
CA LEU A 362 -21.54 -14.67 -23.37
C LEU A 362 -20.33 -15.09 -22.54
N ALA A 363 -20.14 -14.49 -21.36
CA ALA A 363 -19.04 -14.84 -20.47
C ALA A 363 -19.16 -16.29 -19.95
N CYS A 364 -20.36 -16.75 -19.60
CA CYS A 364 -20.61 -18.11 -19.10
C CYS A 364 -20.47 -19.21 -20.16
N VAL A 365 -20.59 -18.88 -21.43
CA VAL A 365 -20.44 -19.84 -22.55
C VAL A 365 -19.09 -19.70 -23.28
N SER A 366 -18.20 -18.83 -22.79
CA SER A 366 -16.88 -18.60 -23.37
C SER A 366 -16.05 -19.89 -23.49
N ALA A 367 -15.24 -20.01 -24.54
CA ALA A 367 -14.27 -21.09 -24.65
C ALA A 367 -13.19 -21.04 -23.55
N ASP A 368 -12.94 -19.85 -22.97
CA ASP A 368 -12.00 -19.70 -21.87
C ASP A 368 -12.62 -20.19 -20.55
N ASN A 369 -12.03 -21.25 -20.01
CA ASN A 369 -12.39 -21.84 -18.72
C ASN A 369 -12.36 -20.84 -17.57
N GLU A 370 -11.42 -19.91 -17.55
CA GLU A 370 -11.24 -18.98 -16.44
C GLU A 370 -12.30 -17.89 -16.47
N LEU A 371 -12.58 -17.31 -17.64
CA LEU A 371 -13.70 -16.36 -17.81
C LEU A 371 -15.03 -17.00 -17.39
N ARG A 372 -15.28 -18.26 -17.81
CA ARG A 372 -16.47 -18.99 -17.39
C ARG A 372 -16.54 -19.18 -15.88
N LEU A 373 -15.43 -19.51 -15.23
CA LEU A 373 -15.38 -19.69 -13.78
C LEU A 373 -15.69 -18.39 -13.04
N VAL A 374 -15.07 -17.28 -13.44
CA VAL A 374 -15.30 -15.98 -12.81
C VAL A 374 -16.75 -15.53 -13.06
N ALA A 375 -17.31 -15.73 -14.26
CA ALA A 375 -18.70 -15.38 -14.56
C ALA A 375 -19.71 -16.19 -13.73
N LEU A 376 -19.52 -17.50 -13.62
CA LEU A 376 -20.36 -18.34 -12.74
C LEU A 376 -20.20 -17.97 -11.26
N THR A 377 -18.99 -17.59 -10.84
CA THR A 377 -18.74 -17.10 -9.48
C THR A 377 -19.48 -15.78 -9.24
N ALA A 378 -19.46 -14.85 -10.21
CA ALA A 378 -20.19 -13.59 -10.14
C ALA A 378 -21.69 -13.83 -9.99
N LEU A 379 -22.29 -14.74 -10.77
CA LEU A 379 -23.72 -15.10 -10.70
C LEU A 379 -24.17 -15.56 -9.31
N VAL A 380 -23.31 -16.26 -8.56
CA VAL A 380 -23.66 -16.75 -7.23
C VAL A 380 -23.21 -15.82 -6.10
N ALA A 381 -22.31 -14.87 -6.40
CA ALA A 381 -21.77 -13.93 -5.42
C ALA A 381 -22.85 -12.99 -4.85
N SER A 382 -22.70 -12.68 -3.57
CA SER A 382 -23.52 -11.69 -2.86
C SER A 382 -22.86 -11.37 -1.53
N SER A 383 -22.93 -10.10 -1.13
CA SER A 383 -22.58 -9.63 0.21
C SER A 383 -23.57 -10.11 1.28
N ARG A 384 -24.80 -10.46 0.87
CA ARG A 384 -25.86 -11.01 1.72
C ARG A 384 -26.19 -12.43 1.28
N SER A 385 -25.56 -13.43 1.91
CA SER A 385 -25.72 -14.85 1.54
C SER A 385 -27.14 -15.41 1.75
N ALA A 386 -27.97 -14.72 2.54
CA ALA A 386 -29.37 -15.07 2.79
C ALA A 386 -30.37 -14.32 1.89
N ALA A 387 -29.90 -13.36 1.09
CA ALA A 387 -30.77 -12.61 0.19
C ALA A 387 -31.13 -13.47 -1.04
N PRO A 388 -32.38 -13.36 -1.53
CA PRO A 388 -32.81 -14.07 -2.72
C PRO A 388 -31.89 -13.77 -3.90
N MET A 389 -31.75 -14.75 -4.79
CA MET A 389 -30.99 -14.56 -6.02
C MET A 389 -31.75 -13.65 -6.98
N ASP A 390 -30.99 -12.85 -7.71
CA ASP A 390 -31.55 -12.02 -8.77
C ASP A 390 -32.21 -12.91 -9.85
N PRO A 391 -33.44 -12.57 -10.32
CA PRO A 391 -34.13 -13.37 -11.32
C PRO A 391 -33.39 -13.51 -12.66
N LEU A 392 -32.68 -12.46 -13.10
CA LEU A 392 -31.88 -12.49 -14.32
C LEU A 392 -30.66 -13.37 -14.11
N ASP A 393 -29.98 -13.27 -12.97
CA ASP A 393 -28.86 -14.17 -12.64
C ASP A 393 -29.29 -15.64 -12.65
N MET A 394 -30.44 -15.94 -12.04
CA MET A 394 -31.01 -17.30 -12.03
C MET A 394 -31.36 -17.77 -13.45
N LYS A 395 -31.86 -16.88 -14.31
CA LYS A 395 -32.13 -17.18 -15.72
C LYS A 395 -30.84 -17.52 -16.47
N VAL A 396 -29.79 -16.70 -16.35
CA VAL A 396 -28.48 -16.94 -16.98
C VAL A 396 -27.87 -18.26 -16.49
N LEU A 397 -27.92 -18.51 -15.18
CA LEU A 397 -27.36 -19.72 -14.57
C LEU A 397 -28.07 -20.98 -15.10
N ARG A 398 -29.41 -20.97 -15.17
CA ARG A 398 -30.18 -22.10 -15.73
C ARG A 398 -29.83 -22.37 -17.19
N GLN A 399 -29.59 -21.32 -17.99
CA GLN A 399 -29.28 -21.46 -19.41
C GLN A 399 -27.85 -21.96 -19.65
N THR A 400 -26.89 -21.57 -18.81
CA THR A 400 -25.46 -21.69 -19.12
C THR A 400 -24.69 -22.72 -18.29
N LEU A 401 -25.15 -23.08 -17.08
CA LEU A 401 -24.42 -23.97 -16.17
C LEU A 401 -24.01 -25.30 -16.81
N ARG A 402 -24.86 -25.86 -17.68
CA ARG A 402 -24.62 -27.12 -18.40
C ARG A 402 -23.32 -27.12 -19.21
N TYR A 403 -22.88 -25.96 -19.71
CA TYR A 403 -21.68 -25.85 -20.53
C TYR A 403 -20.39 -25.97 -19.69
N SER A 404 -20.45 -25.60 -18.41
CA SER A 404 -19.30 -25.69 -17.49
C SER A 404 -19.24 -27.00 -16.72
N LEU A 405 -20.36 -27.73 -16.60
CA LEU A 405 -20.39 -29.08 -16.02
C LEU A 405 -19.69 -30.13 -16.89
N LYS A 406 -19.67 -29.93 -18.21
CA LYS A 406 -19.06 -30.84 -19.19
C LYS A 406 -17.61 -30.44 -19.53
N ASN A 407 -16.76 -30.32 -18.52
CA ASN A 407 -15.33 -30.02 -18.71
C ASN A 407 -14.45 -31.25 -18.42
N SER A 408 -13.49 -31.55 -19.31
CA SER A 408 -12.55 -32.66 -19.15
C SER A 408 -11.47 -32.39 -18.09
N ASP A 409 -11.19 -31.12 -17.77
CA ASP A 409 -10.22 -30.74 -16.76
C ASP A 409 -10.74 -30.97 -15.33
N ALA A 410 -9.96 -31.71 -14.53
CA ALA A 410 -10.31 -32.04 -13.15
C ALA A 410 -10.27 -30.82 -12.23
N ASP A 411 -9.29 -29.92 -12.38
CA ASP A 411 -9.20 -28.72 -11.53
C ASP A 411 -10.41 -27.81 -11.75
N HIS A 412 -10.76 -27.56 -13.02
CA HIS A 412 -11.97 -26.83 -13.37
C HIS A 412 -13.24 -27.46 -12.77
N ARG A 413 -13.42 -28.79 -12.86
CA ARG A 413 -14.58 -29.47 -12.24
C ARG A 413 -14.64 -29.25 -10.72
N HIS A 414 -13.51 -29.29 -10.02
CA HIS A 414 -13.48 -29.01 -8.58
C HIS A 414 -13.88 -27.57 -8.27
N LYS A 415 -13.43 -26.60 -9.07
CA LYS A 415 -13.83 -25.18 -8.92
C LYS A 415 -15.33 -25.00 -9.17
N ILE A 416 -15.88 -25.63 -10.21
CA ILE A 416 -17.33 -25.63 -10.48
C ILE A 416 -18.12 -26.25 -9.32
N ALA A 417 -17.66 -27.37 -8.75
CA ALA A 417 -18.32 -27.98 -7.60
C ALA A 417 -18.39 -27.03 -6.39
N ARG A 418 -17.35 -26.20 -6.16
CA ARG A 418 -17.37 -25.16 -5.11
C ARG A 418 -18.42 -24.08 -5.41
N ILE A 419 -18.50 -23.62 -6.65
CA ILE A 419 -19.51 -22.62 -7.08
C ILE A 419 -20.93 -23.18 -6.88
N VAL A 420 -21.18 -24.41 -7.30
CA VAL A 420 -22.47 -25.10 -7.14
C VAL A 420 -22.82 -25.30 -5.66
N LYS A 421 -21.84 -25.61 -4.81
CA LYS A 421 -22.04 -25.67 -3.36
C LYS A 421 -22.48 -24.31 -2.81
N SER A 422 -21.81 -23.21 -3.21
CA SER A 422 -22.19 -21.85 -2.79
C SER A 422 -23.60 -21.48 -3.25
N LEU A 423 -23.98 -21.85 -4.48
CA LEU A 423 -25.33 -21.69 -5.00
C LEU A 423 -26.37 -22.39 -4.10
N PHE A 424 -26.18 -23.68 -3.81
CA PHE A 424 -27.15 -24.43 -3.00
C PHE A 424 -27.24 -23.92 -1.56
N LEU A 425 -26.13 -23.50 -0.97
CA LEU A 425 -26.13 -22.88 0.35
C LEU A 425 -26.95 -21.58 0.35
N ARG A 426 -26.77 -20.73 -0.67
CA ARG A 426 -27.54 -19.49 -0.82
C ARG A 426 -29.03 -19.75 -1.02
N LEU A 427 -29.39 -20.70 -1.88
CA LEU A 427 -30.79 -21.06 -2.11
C LEU A 427 -31.46 -21.58 -0.82
N LYS A 428 -30.79 -22.50 -0.12
CA LYS A 428 -31.26 -23.03 1.16
C LYS A 428 -31.49 -21.91 2.18
N GLU A 429 -30.53 -21.00 2.30
CA GLU A 429 -30.60 -19.91 3.29
C GLU A 429 -31.67 -18.88 2.93
N SER A 430 -31.83 -18.57 1.63
CA SER A 430 -32.87 -17.66 1.14
C SER A 430 -34.27 -18.22 1.40
N CYS A 431 -34.48 -19.52 1.17
CA CYS A 431 -35.75 -20.19 1.48
C CYS A 431 -36.04 -20.15 2.99
N ARG A 432 -35.04 -20.43 3.84
CA ARG A 432 -35.17 -20.42 5.30
C ARG A 432 -35.60 -19.04 5.83
N VAL A 433 -35.08 -17.96 5.26
CA VAL A 433 -35.49 -16.59 5.62
C VAL A 433 -36.90 -16.29 5.12
N GLY A 434 -37.21 -16.63 3.87
CA GLY A 434 -38.56 -16.45 3.31
C GLY A 434 -39.64 -17.16 4.13
N GLU A 435 -39.40 -18.40 4.58
CA GLU A 435 -40.33 -19.13 5.45
C GLU A 435 -40.55 -18.43 6.80
N ARG A 436 -39.48 -17.87 7.40
CA ARG A 436 -39.58 -17.12 8.65
C ARG A 436 -40.39 -15.83 8.50
N ASP A 437 -40.28 -15.17 7.36
CA ASP A 437 -40.99 -13.92 7.08
C ASP A 437 -42.48 -14.17 6.75
N ILE A 438 -42.84 -15.36 6.26
CA ILE A 438 -44.24 -15.79 6.05
C ILE A 438 -44.92 -16.15 7.39
N VAL A 439 -44.16 -16.65 8.37
CA VAL A 439 -44.68 -17.09 9.68
C VAL A 439 -44.88 -15.91 10.67
N LYS A 440 -44.29 -14.75 10.40
CA LYS A 440 -44.52 -13.50 11.14
C LYS A 440 -45.64 -12.70 10.51
#